data_AF-A0A0L8GAR7-F1
#
_entry.id   AF-A0A0L8GAR7-F1
#
_cell.length_a   1.000
_cell.length_b   1.000
_cell.length_c   1.000
_cell.angle_alpha   90.00
_cell.angle_beta   90.00
_cell.angle_gamma   90.00
#
_symmetry.space_group_name_H-M   'P 1'
#
loop_
_entity.id
_entity.type
_entity.pdbx_description
1 polymer ?
#
loop_
_entity_poly.entity_id
_entity_poly.type
_entity_poly.pdbx_seq_one_letter_code
_entity_poly.pdbx_strand_id
1 'polypeptide(L)'
;MAAELFYHDKIVAFIGPACTYAVEPTSLMASYWDIPLITGLGDNGKFKNKTIYTTMTRMSFCQCRIRRVLSSVFHYYHWKNISLIYDVSDANSDVLGNSLKDGLVKSGFEPNVISFNGIFNTSLRYYLQSASSRSRSK
;
A
#
# COMPACT_ATOMS: atom_id res chain seq x y z
N MET A 1 -19.36 15.95 -4.44
CA MET A 1 -18.99 14.83 -5.31
C MET A 1 -19.61 13.49 -4.93
N ALA A 2 -19.10 12.66 -3.99
CA ALA A 2 -19.71 11.32 -3.77
C ALA A 2 -21.19 11.37 -3.36
N ALA A 3 -21.55 12.20 -2.37
CA ALA A 3 -22.94 12.40 -1.96
C ALA A 3 -23.80 13.06 -3.05
N GLU A 4 -23.22 13.94 -3.84
CA GLU A 4 -23.90 14.65 -4.92
C GLU A 4 -24.31 13.68 -6.04
N LEU A 5 -23.38 12.81 -6.48
CA LEU A 5 -23.67 11.74 -7.45
C LEU A 5 -24.80 10.82 -6.97
N PHE A 6 -24.85 10.53 -5.66
CA PHE A 6 -25.90 9.70 -5.09
C PHE A 6 -27.27 10.42 -5.06
N TYR A 7 -27.33 11.61 -4.48
CA TYR A 7 -28.59 12.31 -4.25
C TYR A 7 -29.15 13.03 -5.49
N HIS A 8 -28.30 13.55 -6.37
CA HIS A 8 -28.73 14.28 -7.57
C HIS A 8 -28.76 13.38 -8.80
N ASP A 9 -27.69 12.62 -9.03
CA ASP A 9 -27.52 11.88 -10.29
C ASP A 9 -28.05 10.44 -10.24
N LYS A 10 -28.44 9.96 -9.04
CA LYS A 10 -29.04 8.62 -8.81
C LYS A 10 -28.20 7.50 -9.42
N ILE A 11 -26.89 7.54 -9.18
CA ILE A 11 -25.97 6.50 -9.66
C ILE A 11 -26.31 5.12 -9.10
N VAL A 12 -25.96 4.08 -9.86
CA VAL A 12 -26.12 2.66 -9.45
C VAL A 12 -24.82 2.02 -8.99
N ALA A 13 -23.68 2.69 -9.19
CA ALA A 13 -22.37 2.23 -8.77
C ALA A 13 -21.36 3.39 -8.75
N PHE A 14 -20.34 3.28 -7.90
CA PHE A 14 -19.13 4.10 -7.97
C PHE A 14 -18.04 3.37 -8.74
N ILE A 15 -17.40 4.04 -9.69
CA ILE A 15 -16.17 3.57 -10.33
C ILE A 15 -15.01 4.48 -9.91
N GLY A 16 -14.06 3.93 -9.17
CA GLY A 16 -13.06 4.70 -8.43
C GLY A 16 -13.62 5.27 -7.11
N PRO A 17 -12.93 6.25 -6.49
CA PRO A 17 -11.64 6.81 -6.90
C PRO A 17 -10.48 5.82 -6.72
N ALA A 18 -9.26 6.20 -7.08
CA ALA A 18 -8.10 5.32 -6.98
C ALA A 18 -7.26 5.59 -5.70
N CYS A 19 -7.12 6.86 -5.32
CA CYS A 19 -6.34 7.25 -4.14
C CYS A 19 -6.96 6.73 -2.84
N THR A 20 -6.15 6.12 -1.98
CA THR A 20 -6.57 5.56 -0.68
C THR A 20 -7.39 6.54 0.17
N TYR A 21 -6.97 7.81 0.26
CA TYR A 21 -7.66 8.85 1.04
C TYR A 21 -9.04 9.22 0.49
N ALA A 22 -9.24 9.11 -0.81
CA ALA A 22 -10.52 9.41 -1.45
C ALA A 22 -11.44 8.18 -1.44
N VAL A 23 -10.87 6.98 -1.59
CA VAL A 23 -11.59 5.71 -1.57
C VAL A 23 -12.23 5.48 -0.21
N GLU A 24 -11.53 5.77 0.88
CA GLU A 24 -12.04 5.49 2.22
C GLU A 24 -13.41 6.13 2.52
N PRO A 25 -13.58 7.47 2.49
CA PRO A 25 -14.89 8.06 2.75
C PRO A 25 -15.94 7.63 1.72
N THR A 26 -15.55 7.48 0.43
CA THR A 26 -16.49 7.07 -0.63
C THR A 26 -16.98 5.64 -0.41
N SER A 27 -16.11 4.73 0.02
CA SER A 27 -16.44 3.32 0.30
C SER A 27 -17.30 3.16 1.56
N LEU A 28 -17.11 4.01 2.57
CA LEU A 28 -17.99 4.05 3.74
C LEU A 28 -19.39 4.51 3.36
N MET A 29 -19.50 5.58 2.58
CA MET A 29 -20.79 6.05 2.05
C MET A 29 -21.46 5.00 1.16
N ALA A 30 -20.71 4.39 0.25
CA ALA A 30 -21.22 3.34 -0.63
C ALA A 30 -21.71 2.11 0.17
N SER A 31 -21.01 1.74 1.24
CA SER A 31 -21.42 0.65 2.14
C SER A 31 -22.69 1.01 2.92
N TYR A 32 -22.85 2.28 3.30
CA TYR A 32 -24.05 2.78 3.98
C TYR A 32 -25.27 2.86 3.06
N TRP A 33 -25.07 3.28 1.80
CA TRP A 33 -26.14 3.38 0.79
C TRP A 33 -26.42 2.06 0.06
N ASP A 34 -25.71 0.98 0.40
CA ASP A 34 -25.79 -0.32 -0.26
C ASP A 34 -25.58 -0.24 -1.79
N ILE A 35 -24.63 0.58 -2.22
CA ILE A 35 -24.26 0.75 -3.63
C ILE A 35 -22.89 0.13 -3.90
N PRO A 36 -22.71 -0.63 -4.99
CA PRO A 36 -21.42 -1.15 -5.40
C PRO A 36 -20.37 -0.04 -5.60
N LEU A 37 -19.19 -0.22 -5.01
CA LEU A 37 -18.00 0.58 -5.33
C LEU A 37 -16.95 -0.31 -5.96
N ILE A 38 -16.58 -0.03 -7.20
CA ILE A 38 -15.55 -0.76 -7.94
C ILE A 38 -14.35 0.16 -8.10
N THR A 39 -13.19 -0.21 -7.57
CA THR A 39 -11.96 0.59 -7.72
C THR A 39 -10.79 -0.24 -8.21
N GLY A 40 -9.93 0.38 -9.01
CA GLY A 40 -8.67 -0.19 -9.47
C GLY A 40 -7.52 -0.04 -8.47
N LEU A 41 -7.66 0.70 -7.36
CA LEU A 41 -6.60 0.88 -6.35
C LEU A 41 -7.19 0.81 -4.94
N GLY A 42 -6.76 1.68 -4.02
CA GLY A 42 -6.99 1.56 -2.59
C GLY A 42 -6.09 0.50 -1.97
N ASP A 43 -4.79 0.79 -1.92
CA ASP A 43 -3.74 -0.18 -1.57
C ASP A 43 -3.65 -0.52 -0.08
N ASN A 44 -4.31 0.27 0.77
CA ASN A 44 -4.30 0.07 2.20
C ASN A 44 -5.02 -1.24 2.60
N GLY A 45 -4.39 -2.03 3.47
CA GLY A 45 -4.91 -3.31 3.93
C GLY A 45 -6.27 -3.24 4.63
N LYS A 46 -6.66 -2.07 5.15
CA LYS A 46 -7.96 -1.85 5.81
C LYS A 46 -9.16 -2.23 4.94
N PHE A 47 -9.07 -2.02 3.62
CA PHE A 47 -10.16 -2.33 2.68
C PHE A 47 -10.45 -3.82 2.50
N LYS A 48 -9.65 -4.70 3.14
CA LYS A 48 -9.95 -6.12 3.26
C LYS A 48 -11.11 -6.38 4.23
N ASN A 49 -11.40 -5.46 5.15
CA ASN A 49 -12.46 -5.63 6.12
C ASN A 49 -13.86 -5.46 5.47
N LYS A 50 -14.47 -6.57 5.07
CA LYS A 50 -15.80 -6.60 4.45
C LYS A 50 -16.97 -6.43 5.41
N THR A 51 -16.71 -6.27 6.71
CA THR A 51 -17.78 -5.84 7.64
C THR A 51 -17.95 -4.33 7.65
N ILE A 52 -16.93 -3.57 7.24
CA ILE A 52 -16.95 -2.11 7.16
C ILE A 52 -17.13 -1.66 5.70
N TYR A 53 -16.38 -2.26 4.78
CA TYR A 53 -16.38 -1.93 3.36
C TYR A 53 -17.16 -3.01 2.57
N THR A 54 -18.46 -3.12 2.87
CA THR A 54 -19.33 -4.25 2.49
C THR A 54 -19.55 -4.34 0.98
N THR A 55 -19.75 -3.21 0.30
CA THR A 55 -20.07 -3.15 -1.14
C THR A 55 -18.86 -2.83 -2.03
N MET A 56 -17.68 -2.67 -1.43
CA MET A 56 -16.47 -2.31 -2.16
C MET A 56 -15.82 -3.54 -2.80
N THR A 57 -15.54 -3.48 -4.09
CA THR A 57 -14.74 -4.46 -4.84
C THR A 57 -13.49 -3.77 -5.40
N ARG A 58 -12.33 -4.35 -5.12
CA ARG A 58 -11.06 -3.90 -5.71
C ARG A 58 -10.69 -4.84 -6.85
N MET A 59 -10.44 -4.28 -8.02
CA MET A 59 -10.08 -5.02 -9.22
C MET A 59 -8.58 -5.25 -9.36
N SER A 60 -7.75 -4.55 -8.58
CA SER A 60 -6.30 -4.69 -8.59
C SER A 60 -5.77 -5.74 -7.61
N PHE A 61 -4.46 -5.94 -7.66
CA PHE A 61 -3.75 -6.86 -6.80
C PHE A 61 -3.80 -6.40 -5.33
N CYS A 62 -3.84 -7.37 -4.41
CA CYS A 62 -3.53 -7.10 -2.99
C CYS A 62 -2.04 -6.82 -2.90
N GLN A 63 -1.63 -5.71 -2.25
CA GLN A 63 -0.22 -5.49 -1.84
C GLN A 63 0.37 -6.70 -1.08
N CYS A 64 -0.51 -7.46 -0.42
CA CYS A 64 -0.29 -8.76 0.20
C CYS A 64 0.31 -9.85 -0.71
N ARG A 65 0.19 -9.70 -2.04
CA ARG A 65 0.81 -10.61 -3.01
C ARG A 65 2.24 -10.20 -3.34
N ILE A 66 2.57 -8.91 -3.30
CA ILE A 66 3.95 -8.43 -3.55
C ILE A 66 4.90 -9.01 -2.51
N ARG A 67 4.54 -8.98 -1.22
CA ARG A 67 5.37 -9.61 -0.17
C ARG A 67 5.65 -11.09 -0.46
N ARG A 68 4.67 -11.83 -1.00
CA ARG A 68 4.81 -13.27 -1.28
C ARG A 68 5.78 -13.49 -2.43
N VAL A 69 5.66 -12.69 -3.50
CA VAL A 69 6.58 -12.74 -4.64
C VAL A 69 8.00 -12.42 -4.20
N LEU A 70 8.20 -11.31 -3.45
CA LEU A 70 9.52 -10.93 -2.97
C LEU A 70 10.13 -11.97 -2.03
N SER A 71 9.37 -12.48 -1.06
CA SER A 71 9.85 -13.56 -0.19
C SER A 71 10.23 -14.81 -0.98
N SER A 72 9.46 -15.21 -1.99
CA SER A 72 9.81 -16.34 -2.86
C SER A 72 11.12 -16.10 -3.63
N VAL A 73 11.32 -14.90 -4.17
CA VAL A 73 12.58 -14.52 -4.83
C VAL A 73 13.75 -14.59 -3.85
N PHE A 74 13.58 -14.04 -2.64
CA PHE A 74 14.63 -13.99 -1.64
C PHE A 74 15.02 -15.39 -1.16
N HIS A 75 14.05 -16.28 -0.95
CA HIS A 75 14.33 -17.68 -0.64
C HIS A 75 15.04 -18.40 -1.78
N TYR A 76 14.59 -18.20 -3.02
CA TYR A 76 15.15 -18.86 -4.20
C TYR A 76 16.63 -18.51 -4.41
N TYR A 77 16.99 -17.23 -4.28
CA TYR A 77 18.37 -16.77 -4.43
C TYR A 77 19.17 -16.77 -3.12
N HIS A 78 18.60 -17.30 -2.03
CA HIS A 78 19.20 -17.29 -0.70
C HIS A 78 19.65 -15.89 -0.24
N TRP A 79 18.92 -14.84 -0.59
CA TRP A 79 19.20 -13.47 -0.15
C TRP A 79 18.85 -13.32 1.32
N LYS A 80 19.87 -13.00 2.14
CA LYS A 80 19.75 -12.78 3.58
C LYS A 80 19.76 -11.30 3.96
N ASN A 81 20.51 -10.49 3.21
CA ASN A 81 20.70 -9.07 3.48
C ASN A 81 19.76 -8.24 2.61
N ILE A 82 18.68 -7.74 3.20
CA ILE A 82 17.65 -6.96 2.50
C ILE A 82 17.63 -5.55 3.07
N SER A 83 17.71 -4.53 2.21
CA SER A 83 17.46 -3.13 2.60
C SER A 83 16.21 -2.62 1.90
N LEU A 84 15.26 -2.12 2.67
CA LEU A 84 14.00 -1.53 2.19
C LEU A 84 14.08 -0.01 2.35
N ILE A 85 14.04 0.72 1.23
CA ILE A 85 14.14 2.18 1.21
C ILE A 85 12.85 2.74 0.61
N TYR A 86 12.19 3.68 1.29
CA TYR A 86 10.98 4.32 0.77
C TYR A 86 10.79 5.74 1.32
N ASP A 87 10.07 6.56 0.54
CA ASP A 87 9.73 7.93 0.90
C ASP A 87 8.43 7.95 1.72
N VAL A 88 8.45 8.55 2.90
CA VAL A 88 7.27 8.69 3.77
C VAL A 88 6.42 9.90 3.41
N SER A 89 6.94 10.80 2.58
CA SER A 89 6.17 11.95 2.08
C SER A 89 5.22 11.59 0.94
N ASP A 90 5.48 10.47 0.25
CA ASP A 90 4.54 9.88 -0.71
C ASP A 90 3.70 8.79 -0.03
N ALA A 91 2.40 9.03 0.08
CA ALA A 91 1.50 8.12 0.81
C ALA A 91 1.44 6.71 0.22
N ASN A 92 1.64 6.55 -1.10
CA ASN A 92 1.65 5.23 -1.72
C ASN A 92 2.91 4.46 -1.33
N SER A 93 4.07 5.13 -1.37
CA SER A 93 5.36 4.60 -0.95
C SER A 93 5.37 4.25 0.53
N ASP A 94 4.78 5.08 1.38
CA ASP A 94 4.65 4.78 2.81
C ASP A 94 3.78 3.54 3.07
N VAL A 95 2.60 3.45 2.44
CA VAL A 95 1.71 2.28 2.58
C VAL A 95 2.39 1.00 2.07
N LEU A 96 3.05 1.05 0.91
CA LEU A 96 3.77 -0.09 0.35
C LEU A 96 4.96 -0.48 1.23
N GLY A 97 5.77 0.49 1.65
CA GLY A 97 6.95 0.28 2.48
C GLY A 97 6.60 -0.42 3.80
N ASN A 98 5.56 0.07 4.49
CA ASN A 98 5.07 -0.58 5.72
C ASN A 98 4.52 -1.99 5.44
N SER A 99 3.77 -2.18 4.34
CA SER A 99 3.25 -3.50 3.95
C SER A 99 4.36 -4.53 3.69
N LEU A 100 5.44 -4.08 3.04
CA LEU A 100 6.62 -4.90 2.75
C LEU A 100 7.42 -5.22 4.01
N LYS A 101 7.68 -4.22 4.86
CA LYS A 101 8.33 -4.43 6.17
C LYS A 101 7.62 -5.53 6.96
N ASP A 102 6.32 -5.38 7.18
CA ASP A 102 5.54 -6.34 7.96
C ASP A 102 5.43 -7.71 7.26
N GLY A 103 5.32 -7.70 5.93
CA GLY A 103 5.18 -8.90 5.13
C GLY A 103 6.45 -9.75 5.07
N LEU A 104 7.61 -9.11 4.98
CA LEU A 104 8.91 -9.77 4.96
C LEU A 104 9.28 -10.32 6.34
N VAL A 105 9.02 -9.57 7.41
CA VAL A 105 9.19 -10.06 8.80
C VAL A 105 8.38 -11.33 9.04
N LYS A 106 7.10 -11.34 8.62
CA LYS A 106 6.24 -12.53 8.70
C LYS A 106 6.73 -13.72 7.86
N SER A 107 7.60 -13.47 6.89
CA SER A 107 8.16 -14.51 6.01
C SER A 107 9.57 -14.93 6.44
N GLY A 108 10.02 -14.52 7.64
CA GLY A 108 11.31 -14.92 8.22
C GLY A 108 12.51 -14.09 7.74
N PHE A 109 12.28 -12.90 7.18
CA PHE A 109 13.34 -11.97 6.79
C PHE A 109 13.43 -10.79 7.76
N GLU A 110 14.63 -10.25 7.94
CA GLU A 110 14.88 -9.07 8.77
C GLU A 110 15.37 -7.92 7.87
N PRO A 111 14.48 -7.23 7.14
CA PRO A 111 14.89 -6.14 6.27
C PRO A 111 15.36 -4.93 7.09
N ASN A 112 16.50 -4.36 6.69
CA ASN A 112 16.96 -3.06 7.15
C ASN A 112 16.08 -1.96 6.53
N VAL A 113 15.26 -1.29 7.33
CA VAL A 113 14.32 -0.28 6.86
C VAL A 113 14.93 1.12 6.93
N ILE A 114 14.92 1.83 5.81
CA ILE A 114 15.40 3.20 5.67
C ILE A 114 14.27 4.04 5.07
N SER A 115 13.50 4.70 5.93
CA SER A 115 12.51 5.67 5.53
C SER A 115 13.12 7.07 5.44
N PHE A 116 12.78 7.84 4.42
CA PHE A 116 13.18 9.24 4.29
C PHE A 116 11.99 10.12 3.91
N ASN A 117 12.10 11.43 4.13
CA ASN A 117 11.09 12.39 3.68
C ASN A 117 11.66 13.21 2.52
N GLY A 118 11.16 12.96 1.30
CA GLY A 118 11.64 13.62 0.08
C GLY A 118 11.35 15.11 -0.01
N ILE A 119 10.39 15.64 0.78
CA ILE A 119 10.11 17.08 0.84
C ILE A 119 11.24 17.82 1.56
N PHE A 120 11.75 17.26 2.67
CA PHE A 120 12.79 17.91 3.47
C PHE A 120 14.21 17.47 3.09
N ASN A 121 14.36 16.31 2.46
CA ASN A 121 15.67 15.75 2.14
C ASN A 121 15.86 15.56 0.63
N THR A 122 16.61 16.47 0.02
CA THR A 122 16.94 16.45 -1.41
C THR A 122 18.14 15.56 -1.74
N SER A 123 18.91 15.10 -0.75
CA SER A 123 20.11 14.28 -0.97
C SER A 123 19.95 12.87 -0.44
N LEU A 124 19.80 11.90 -1.35
CA LEU A 124 19.67 10.48 -1.00
C LEU A 124 21.00 9.81 -0.63
N ARG A 125 22.13 10.52 -0.74
CA ARG A 125 23.48 9.94 -0.60
C ARG A 125 23.68 9.26 0.75
N TYR A 126 23.23 9.89 1.84
CA TYR A 126 23.32 9.33 3.18
C TYR A 126 22.57 7.99 3.30
N TYR A 127 21.32 7.94 2.81
CA TYR A 127 20.48 6.74 2.86
C TYR A 127 21.06 5.59 2.03
N LEU A 128 21.56 5.90 0.82
CA LEU A 128 22.20 4.91 -0.05
C LEU A 128 23.50 4.37 0.54
N GLN A 129 24.31 5.22 1.17
CA GLN A 129 25.53 4.79 1.87
C GLN A 129 25.21 3.88 3.06
N SER A 130 24.18 4.22 3.84
CA SER A 130 23.69 3.39 4.95
C SER A 130 23.17 2.03 4.49
N ALA A 131 22.43 1.99 3.37
CA ALA A 131 21.96 0.74 2.77
C ALA A 131 23.13 -0.12 2.27
N SER A 132 24.11 0.51 1.59
CA SER A 132 25.27 -0.19 1.03
C SER A 132 26.16 -0.78 2.12
N SER A 133 26.41 -0.08 3.22
CA SER A 133 27.28 -0.57 4.29
C SER A 133 26.73 -1.84 4.94
N ARG A 134 25.42 -1.88 5.21
CA ARG A 134 24.74 -3.04 5.82
C ARG A 134 24.54 -4.21 4.85
N SER A 135 24.30 -3.92 3.57
CA SER A 135 24.10 -4.99 2.57
C SER A 135 25.40 -5.75 2.24
N ARG A 136 26.55 -5.15 2.55
CA ARG A 136 27.89 -5.71 2.28
C ARG A 136 28.57 -6.36 3.50
N SER A 137 28.01 -6.25 4.70
CA SER A 137 28.55 -7.00 5.84
C SER A 137 28.25 -8.48 5.65
N LYS A 138 29.31 -9.29 5.55
CA LYS A 138 29.24 -10.75 5.45
C LYS A 138 28.72 -11.38 6.74
#